data_AF-A0A7J2Z1F4-F1
#
_entry.id   AF-A0A7J2Z1F4-F1
#
_cell.length_a   1.000
_cell.length_b   1.000
_cell.length_c   1.000
_cell.angle_alpha   90.00
_cell.angle_beta   90.00
_cell.angle_gamma   90.00
#
_symmetry.space_group_name_H-M   'P 1'
#
loop_
_entity.id
_entity.type
_entity.pdbx_description
1 polymer ?
#
loop_
_entity_poly.entity_id
_entity_poly.type
_entity_poly.pdbx_seq_one_letter_code
_entity_poly.pdbx_strand_id
1 'polypeptide(L)'
;MPGAGRKAFLHERKIARKYSKLVPKVLKLAEEAKARFPDVLTEQHIEIFSERIKGRSIAETAKELNYSLSTVKRYWKTTLDTISAIDRSLISRILELRAKKMSRELILERKRENFHSVYYYVRHHYEEKKRREKRSLHYLKVKREWLKHYYSDPEKRMRRILNARQRRQLAKDCKPFVDDLKSDNPIKIQAAIIAIAVRKYKGANKLIMDLTNHPVSYVAEEAIWALGELRVFNSVPTLISFLNRAESFELGKISAIMTALGKIANPDAIMTLLKYSSHSDPEIRDCARKALTLVEERRGKINISISDFEDLKNRFKI
;
A
#
# COMPACT_ATOMS: atom_id res chain seq x y z
N MET A 1 32.42 -15.77 11.27
CA MET A 1 33.26 -16.66 12.11
C MET A 1 32.44 -17.14 13.30
N PRO A 2 32.39 -18.44 13.60
CA PRO A 2 31.92 -18.89 14.90
C PRO A 2 32.97 -19.82 15.56
N GLY A 3 33.80 -19.20 16.40
CA GLY A 3 34.44 -19.88 17.51
C GLY A 3 33.42 -20.09 18.62
N ALA A 4 33.03 -21.34 18.86
CA ALA A 4 32.43 -21.79 20.11
C ALA A 4 32.86 -23.24 20.30
N GLY A 5 33.46 -23.51 21.46
CA GLY A 5 34.26 -24.69 21.76
C GLY A 5 33.77 -26.00 21.15
N ARG A 6 34.73 -26.71 20.53
CA ARG A 6 34.71 -28.12 20.13
C ARG A 6 33.76 -28.96 20.98
N LYS A 7 32.48 -29.05 20.61
CA LYS A 7 31.51 -29.99 21.20
C LYS A 7 31.96 -31.40 20.82
N ALA A 8 32.30 -32.22 21.81
CA ALA A 8 32.71 -33.59 21.58
C ALA A 8 31.56 -34.43 21.02
N PHE A 9 31.90 -35.35 20.13
CA PHE A 9 31.01 -36.03 19.19
C PHE A 9 29.91 -36.93 19.83
N LEU A 10 30.06 -37.34 21.10
CA LEU A 10 29.21 -38.35 21.76
C LEU A 10 28.34 -37.81 22.90
N HIS A 11 28.04 -36.51 22.92
CA HIS A 11 27.20 -35.91 23.98
C HIS A 11 25.69 -36.06 23.78
N GLU A 12 25.27 -36.65 22.66
CA GLU A 12 23.86 -36.72 22.33
C GLU A 12 23.38 -38.15 22.50
N ARG A 13 22.43 -38.36 23.44
CA ARG A 13 21.77 -39.65 23.70
C ARG A 13 21.29 -40.36 22.43
N LYS A 14 20.87 -39.62 21.40
CA LYS A 14 20.43 -40.19 20.11
C LYS A 14 21.58 -40.81 19.30
N ILE A 15 22.77 -40.20 19.33
CA ILE A 15 23.98 -40.70 18.65
C ILE A 15 24.53 -41.90 19.43
N ALA A 16 24.62 -41.80 20.75
CA ALA A 16 25.05 -42.89 21.60
C ALA A 16 24.15 -44.13 21.46
N ARG A 17 22.83 -43.95 21.33
CA ARG A 17 21.89 -45.06 21.03
C ARG A 17 22.15 -45.70 19.66
N LYS A 18 22.40 -44.89 18.63
CA LYS A 18 22.65 -45.39 17.26
C LYS A 18 23.99 -46.12 17.13
N TYR A 19 25.01 -45.69 17.87
CA TYR A 19 26.34 -46.28 17.88
C TYR A 19 26.64 -47.05 19.17
N SER A 20 25.60 -47.52 19.87
CA SER A 20 25.72 -48.25 21.14
C SER A 20 26.64 -49.46 21.02
N LYS A 21 26.64 -50.12 19.85
CA LYS A 21 27.52 -51.26 19.53
C LYS A 21 29.02 -50.91 19.50
N LEU A 22 29.38 -49.64 19.33
CA LEU A 22 30.78 -49.18 19.35
C LEU A 22 31.25 -48.78 20.75
N VAL A 23 30.33 -48.47 21.66
CA VAL A 23 30.65 -48.03 23.03
C VAL A 23 31.54 -49.04 23.76
N PRO A 24 31.27 -50.36 23.75
CA PRO A 24 32.14 -51.34 24.41
C PRO A 24 33.56 -51.39 23.81
N LYS A 25 33.68 -51.22 22.49
CA LYS A 25 34.98 -51.24 21.80
C LYS A 25 35.83 -50.04 22.18
N VAL A 26 35.23 -48.85 22.24
CA VAL A 26 35.92 -47.62 22.62
C VAL A 26 36.26 -47.61 24.10
N LEU A 27 35.44 -48.21 24.96
CA LEU A 27 35.76 -48.38 26.37
C LEU A 27 36.92 -49.36 26.59
N LYS A 28 36.93 -50.48 25.85
CA LYS A 28 38.06 -51.41 25.89
C LYS A 28 39.37 -50.72 25.48
N LEU A 29 39.33 -49.90 24.43
CA LEU A 29 40.49 -49.09 24.02
C LEU A 29 40.91 -48.05 25.07
N ALA A 30 39.95 -47.47 25.80
CA ALA A 30 40.24 -46.55 26.89
C ALA A 30 40.95 -47.26 28.05
N GLU A 31 40.53 -48.47 28.39
CA GLU A 31 41.20 -49.31 29.40
C GLU A 31 42.59 -49.76 28.94
N GLU A 32 42.74 -50.13 27.68
CA GLU A 32 44.06 -50.43 27.08
C GLU A 32 44.97 -49.18 27.10
N ALA A 33 44.41 -47.99 26.89
CA ALA A 33 45.14 -46.73 27.00
C ALA A 33 45.59 -46.46 28.44
N LYS A 34 44.73 -46.72 29.43
CA LYS A 34 45.07 -46.63 30.86
C LYS A 34 46.20 -47.58 31.22
N ALA A 35 46.15 -48.82 30.75
CA ALA A 35 47.18 -49.82 31.00
C ALA A 35 48.55 -49.43 30.39
N ARG A 36 48.55 -48.76 29.22
CA ARG A 36 49.78 -48.30 28.56
C ARG A 36 50.35 -47.00 29.13
N PHE A 37 49.49 -46.11 29.64
CA PHE A 37 49.88 -44.79 30.12
C PHE A 37 49.29 -44.49 31.52
N PRO A 38 49.70 -45.25 32.55
CA PRO A 38 49.14 -45.12 33.90
C PRO A 38 49.42 -43.75 34.53
N ASP A 39 50.51 -43.09 34.16
CA ASP A 39 50.87 -41.75 34.65
C ASP A 39 49.97 -40.64 34.08
N VAL A 40 49.26 -40.91 32.98
CA VAL A 40 48.44 -39.93 32.25
C VAL A 40 46.95 -40.18 32.44
N LEU A 41 46.54 -41.46 32.50
CA LEU A 41 45.15 -41.85 32.66
C LEU A 41 44.93 -42.56 33.99
N THR A 42 44.15 -41.93 34.86
CA THR A 42 43.71 -42.51 36.14
C THR A 42 42.33 -43.16 36.01
N GLU A 43 41.87 -43.87 37.05
CA GLU A 43 40.51 -44.44 37.09
C GLU A 43 39.41 -43.39 36.89
N GLN A 44 39.61 -42.19 37.44
CA GLN A 44 38.69 -41.07 37.28
C GLN A 44 38.56 -40.63 35.81
N HIS A 45 39.60 -40.81 35.00
CA HIS A 45 39.55 -40.50 33.57
C HIS A 45 38.64 -41.48 32.82
N ILE A 46 38.70 -42.76 33.17
CA ILE A 46 37.88 -43.80 32.54
C ILE A 46 36.44 -43.73 33.01
N GLU A 47 36.22 -43.46 34.29
CA GLU A 47 34.89 -43.27 34.88
C GLU A 47 34.13 -42.15 34.16
N ILE A 48 34.72 -40.95 34.05
CA ILE A 48 34.13 -39.80 33.34
C ILE A 48 33.93 -40.12 31.85
N PHE A 49 34.88 -40.82 31.23
CA PHE A 49 34.80 -41.19 29.83
C PHE A 49 33.66 -42.18 29.56
N SER A 50 33.44 -43.14 30.45
CA SER A 50 32.39 -44.16 30.38
C SER A 50 30.98 -43.58 30.40
N GLU A 51 30.76 -42.55 31.21
CA GLU A 51 29.45 -41.90 31.29
C GLU A 51 29.21 -40.92 30.13
N ARG A 52 30.27 -40.25 29.68
CA ARG A 52 30.16 -39.35 28.52
C ARG A 52 29.97 -40.09 27.20
N ILE A 53 30.60 -41.24 27.01
CA ILE A 53 30.45 -42.02 25.75
C ILE A 53 29.04 -42.59 25.58
N LYS A 54 28.29 -42.76 26.69
CA LYS A 54 26.89 -43.18 26.70
C LYS A 54 25.91 -42.08 26.27
N GLY A 55 26.38 -40.87 25.93
CA GLY A 55 25.50 -39.80 25.44
C GLY A 55 25.15 -38.74 26.46
N ARG A 56 25.83 -38.67 27.62
CA ARG A 56 25.61 -37.63 28.62
C ARG A 56 26.36 -36.35 28.28
N SER A 57 25.76 -35.22 28.59
CA SER A 57 26.40 -33.92 28.48
C SER A 57 27.46 -33.71 29.56
N ILE A 58 28.32 -32.70 29.39
CA ILE A 58 29.34 -32.31 30.38
C ILE A 58 28.67 -31.95 31.71
N ALA A 59 27.54 -31.24 31.66
CA ALA A 59 26.80 -30.81 32.85
C ALA A 59 26.13 -31.99 33.56
N GLU A 60 25.51 -32.91 32.82
CA GLU A 60 24.93 -34.13 33.38
C GLU A 60 26.00 -35.01 34.03
N THR A 61 27.14 -35.21 33.36
CA THR A 61 28.25 -36.02 33.90
C THR A 61 28.87 -35.39 35.15
N ALA A 62 29.07 -34.07 35.15
CA ALA A 62 29.58 -33.34 36.29
C ALA A 62 28.66 -33.44 37.51
N LYS A 63 27.34 -33.35 37.29
CA LYS A 63 26.32 -33.48 38.34
C LYS A 63 26.25 -34.89 38.91
N GLU A 64 26.35 -35.90 38.05
CA GLU A 64 26.16 -37.30 38.46
C GLU A 64 27.38 -37.90 39.16
N LEU A 65 28.58 -37.53 38.72
CA LEU A 65 29.84 -38.02 39.29
C LEU A 65 30.48 -37.03 40.28
N ASN A 66 29.80 -35.92 40.60
CA ASN A 66 30.25 -34.87 41.51
C ASN A 66 31.63 -34.27 41.19
N TYR A 67 31.90 -33.98 39.90
CA TYR A 67 33.12 -33.33 39.43
C TYR A 67 32.86 -31.91 38.91
N SER A 68 33.87 -31.04 38.92
CA SER A 68 33.77 -29.73 38.27
C SER A 68 33.66 -29.85 36.74
N LEU A 69 32.93 -28.92 36.10
CA LEU A 69 32.82 -28.86 34.62
C LEU A 69 34.20 -28.80 33.93
N SER A 70 35.16 -28.14 34.57
CA SER A 70 36.55 -28.01 34.12
C SER A 70 37.26 -29.37 34.11
N THR A 71 37.11 -30.12 35.20
CA THR A 71 37.69 -31.47 35.35
C THR A 71 37.10 -32.44 34.33
N VAL A 72 35.77 -32.43 34.18
CA VAL A 72 35.08 -33.27 33.19
C VAL A 72 35.54 -32.97 31.77
N LYS A 73 35.75 -31.68 31.41
CA LYS A 73 36.29 -31.26 30.12
C LYS A 73 37.73 -31.73 29.91
N ARG A 74 38.58 -31.54 30.93
CA ARG A 74 40.00 -31.90 30.89
C ARG A 74 40.15 -33.39 30.70
N TYR A 75 39.59 -34.21 31.60
CA TYR A 75 39.74 -35.67 31.59
C TYR A 75 39.22 -36.29 30.31
N TRP A 76 38.07 -35.85 29.83
CA TRP A 76 37.55 -36.29 28.53
C TRP A 76 38.51 -35.99 27.37
N LYS A 77 39.13 -34.82 27.37
CA LYS A 77 40.08 -34.43 26.32
C LYS A 77 41.35 -35.29 26.41
N THR A 78 41.93 -35.45 27.61
CA THR A 78 43.12 -36.29 27.80
C THR A 78 42.86 -37.74 27.41
N THR A 79 41.72 -38.33 27.79
CA THR A 79 41.35 -39.70 27.40
C THR A 79 41.15 -39.83 25.90
N LEU A 80 40.53 -38.86 25.24
CA LEU A 80 40.40 -38.90 23.78
C LEU A 80 41.73 -38.77 23.06
N ASP A 81 42.62 -37.88 23.52
CA ASP A 81 43.91 -37.60 22.88
C ASP A 81 44.86 -38.82 23.02
N THR A 82 44.78 -39.55 24.13
CA THR A 82 45.55 -40.79 24.40
C THR A 82 45.01 -41.99 23.63
N ILE A 83 43.69 -42.21 23.60
CA ILE A 83 43.07 -43.23 22.73
C ILE A 83 43.39 -42.95 21.26
N SER A 84 43.38 -41.67 20.88
CA SER A 84 43.77 -41.17 19.57
C SER A 84 45.19 -41.56 19.17
N ALA A 85 46.13 -41.54 20.12
CA ALA A 85 47.52 -41.93 19.88
C ALA A 85 47.66 -43.44 19.64
N ILE A 86 46.75 -44.25 20.19
CA ILE A 86 46.75 -45.72 20.06
C ILE A 86 46.07 -46.17 18.77
N ASP A 87 44.90 -45.60 18.44
CA ASP A 87 44.16 -45.93 17.22
C ASP A 87 43.68 -44.68 16.47
N ARG A 88 44.49 -44.28 15.49
CA ARG A 88 44.25 -43.12 14.62
C ARG A 88 43.04 -43.30 13.68
N SER A 89 42.65 -44.55 13.41
CA SER A 89 41.52 -44.90 12.54
C SER A 89 40.17 -44.55 13.20
N LEU A 90 40.09 -44.71 14.52
CA LEU A 90 38.90 -44.42 15.31
C LEU A 90 38.55 -42.92 15.28
N ILE A 91 39.56 -42.04 15.44
CA ILE A 91 39.39 -40.58 15.35
C ILE A 91 38.88 -40.20 13.97
N SER A 92 39.51 -40.76 12.94
CA SER A 92 39.17 -40.47 11.54
C SER A 92 37.71 -40.83 11.29
N ARG A 93 37.25 -41.96 11.82
CA ARG A 93 35.85 -42.37 11.74
C ARG A 93 34.91 -41.46 12.54
N ILE A 94 35.31 -41.02 13.73
CA ILE A 94 34.56 -40.08 14.57
C ILE A 94 34.40 -38.71 13.86
N LEU A 95 35.47 -38.21 13.24
CA LEU A 95 35.47 -36.96 12.47
C LEU A 95 34.64 -37.08 11.19
N GLU A 96 34.72 -38.19 10.47
CA GLU A 96 33.92 -38.46 9.27
C GLU A 96 32.42 -38.47 9.59
N LEU A 97 32.03 -39.13 10.68
CA LEU A 97 30.64 -39.15 11.13
C LEU A 97 30.14 -37.77 11.58
N ARG A 98 31.02 -36.93 12.12
CA ARG A 98 30.71 -35.52 12.45
C ARG A 98 30.43 -34.71 11.19
N ALA A 99 31.26 -34.85 10.16
CA ALA A 99 31.09 -34.16 8.88
C ALA A 99 29.76 -34.55 8.19
N LYS A 100 29.42 -35.86 8.20
CA LYS A 100 28.15 -36.37 7.66
C LYS A 100 26.90 -35.87 8.40
N LYS A 101 27.00 -35.55 9.70
CA LYS A 101 25.90 -34.96 10.45
C LYS A 101 25.75 -33.47 10.15
N MET A 102 26.85 -32.70 10.16
CA MET A 102 26.84 -31.28 9.80
C MET A 102 26.23 -31.06 8.41
N SER A 103 26.56 -31.93 7.44
CA SER A 103 25.96 -31.86 6.10
C SER A 103 24.46 -32.17 6.13
N ARG A 104 24.00 -33.17 6.90
CA ARG A 104 22.56 -33.46 7.07
C ARG A 104 21.80 -32.34 7.77
N GLU A 105 22.37 -31.71 8.80
CA GLU A 105 21.75 -30.58 9.50
C GLU A 105 21.66 -29.36 8.59
N LEU A 106 22.71 -29.04 7.83
CA LEU A 106 22.68 -28.00 6.78
C LEU A 106 21.64 -28.30 5.69
N ILE A 107 21.50 -29.56 5.28
CA ILE A 107 20.46 -29.98 4.32
C ILE A 107 19.07 -29.85 4.95
N LEU A 108 18.90 -30.17 6.23
CA LEU A 108 17.63 -30.06 6.95
C LEU A 108 17.25 -28.61 7.26
N GLU A 109 18.21 -27.74 7.55
CA GLU A 109 18.04 -26.29 7.67
C GLU A 109 17.63 -25.68 6.33
N ARG A 110 18.35 -25.98 5.25
CA ARG A 110 17.94 -25.58 3.88
C ARG A 110 16.56 -26.12 3.52
N LYS A 111 16.22 -27.34 3.93
CA LYS A 111 14.87 -27.91 3.73
C LYS A 111 13.83 -27.24 4.62
N ARG A 112 14.16 -26.77 5.82
CA ARG A 112 13.26 -26.04 6.73
C ARG A 112 13.03 -24.60 6.28
N GLU A 113 14.06 -23.93 5.78
CA GLU A 113 13.99 -22.62 5.11
C GLU A 113 13.12 -22.71 3.84
N ASN A 114 13.30 -23.75 3.02
CA ASN A 114 12.43 -24.03 1.88
C ASN A 114 11.03 -24.51 2.28
N PHE A 115 10.85 -25.23 3.40
CA PHE A 115 9.52 -25.65 3.86
C PHE A 115 8.73 -24.48 4.41
N HIS A 116 9.37 -23.54 5.12
CA HIS A 116 8.72 -22.30 5.53
C HIS A 116 8.35 -21.46 4.30
N SER A 117 9.26 -21.26 3.33
CA SER A 117 8.92 -20.47 2.13
C SER A 117 7.81 -21.11 1.29
N VAL A 118 7.83 -22.43 1.09
CA VAL A 118 6.80 -23.16 0.33
C VAL A 118 5.49 -23.27 1.10
N TYR A 119 5.51 -23.50 2.42
CA TYR A 119 4.28 -23.54 3.24
C TYR A 119 3.59 -22.17 3.26
N TYR A 120 4.33 -21.08 3.46
CA TYR A 120 3.76 -19.73 3.39
C TYR A 120 3.30 -19.38 1.97
N TYR A 121 4.03 -19.75 0.93
CA TYR A 121 3.64 -19.56 -0.47
C TYR A 121 2.35 -20.33 -0.83
N VAL A 122 2.29 -21.63 -0.53
CA VAL A 122 1.12 -22.48 -0.81
C VAL A 122 -0.09 -22.03 0.02
N ARG A 123 0.10 -21.69 1.30
CA ARG A 123 -0.98 -21.17 2.16
C ARG A 123 -1.49 -19.82 1.66
N HIS A 124 -0.59 -18.91 1.30
CA HIS A 124 -0.97 -17.61 0.71
C HIS A 124 -1.76 -17.80 -0.58
N HIS A 125 -1.29 -18.63 -1.52
CA HIS A 125 -2.01 -18.92 -2.77
C HIS A 125 -3.35 -19.63 -2.54
N TYR A 126 -3.44 -20.55 -1.58
CA TYR A 126 -4.69 -21.22 -1.23
C TYR A 126 -5.71 -20.25 -0.60
N GLU A 127 -5.28 -19.41 0.34
CA GLU A 127 -6.14 -18.37 0.92
C GLU A 127 -6.55 -17.32 -0.13
N GLU A 128 -5.66 -16.96 -1.04
CA GLU A 128 -5.94 -16.02 -2.12
C GLU A 128 -6.92 -16.62 -3.15
N LYS A 129 -6.80 -17.89 -3.51
CA LYS A 129 -7.77 -18.63 -4.34
C LYS A 129 -9.15 -18.67 -3.67
N LYS A 130 -9.20 -18.99 -2.37
CA LYS A 130 -10.45 -18.98 -1.58
C LYS A 130 -11.07 -17.58 -1.48
N ARG A 131 -10.25 -16.52 -1.36
CA ARG A 131 -10.71 -15.12 -1.44
C ARG A 131 -11.23 -14.77 -2.84
N ARG A 132 -10.58 -15.21 -3.92
CA ARG A 132 -11.04 -15.03 -5.31
C ARG A 132 -12.36 -15.75 -5.57
N GLU A 133 -12.51 -16.98 -5.10
CA GLU A 133 -13.75 -17.76 -5.18
C GLU A 133 -14.88 -17.11 -4.35
N LYS A 134 -14.59 -16.65 -3.13
CA LYS A 134 -15.56 -15.87 -2.34
C LYS A 134 -15.94 -14.54 -3.01
N ARG A 135 -14.99 -13.83 -3.62
CA ARG A 135 -15.28 -12.62 -4.42
C ARG A 135 -16.10 -12.95 -5.65
N SER A 136 -15.86 -14.10 -6.30
CA SER A 136 -16.64 -14.59 -7.44
C SER A 136 -18.08 -14.95 -7.02
N LEU A 137 -18.24 -15.69 -5.92
CA LEU A 137 -19.55 -16.01 -5.35
C LEU A 137 -20.29 -14.76 -4.86
N HIS A 138 -19.59 -13.84 -4.20
CA HIS A 138 -20.13 -12.54 -3.80
C HIS A 138 -20.52 -11.73 -5.03
N TYR A 139 -19.68 -11.65 -6.05
CA TYR A 139 -19.99 -11.01 -7.33
C TYR A 139 -21.20 -11.66 -8.00
N LEU A 140 -21.33 -12.98 -8.01
CA LEU A 140 -22.48 -13.69 -8.58
C LEU A 140 -23.76 -13.46 -7.76
N LYS A 141 -23.67 -13.40 -6.43
CA LYS A 141 -24.79 -13.07 -5.53
C LYS A 141 -25.22 -11.62 -5.73
N VAL A 142 -24.28 -10.68 -5.72
CA VAL A 142 -24.51 -9.25 -6.01
C VAL A 142 -25.06 -9.08 -7.42
N LYS A 143 -24.54 -9.81 -8.41
CA LYS A 143 -25.04 -9.80 -9.79
C LYS A 143 -26.46 -10.36 -9.87
N ARG A 144 -26.80 -11.45 -9.15
CA ARG A 144 -28.18 -11.96 -9.07
C ARG A 144 -29.12 -10.96 -8.42
N GLU A 145 -28.75 -10.40 -7.28
CA GLU A 145 -29.55 -9.39 -6.58
C GLU A 145 -29.69 -8.11 -7.41
N TRP A 146 -28.62 -7.67 -8.06
CA TRP A 146 -28.63 -6.56 -9.00
C TRP A 146 -29.53 -6.88 -10.19
N LEU A 147 -29.47 -8.09 -10.76
CA LEU A 147 -30.35 -8.51 -11.86
C LEU A 147 -31.83 -8.50 -11.43
N LYS A 148 -32.17 -8.97 -10.22
CA LYS A 148 -33.54 -8.88 -9.70
C LYS A 148 -34.05 -7.44 -9.65
N HIS A 149 -33.24 -6.51 -9.12
CA HIS A 149 -33.56 -5.07 -9.08
C HIS A 149 -33.45 -4.39 -10.46
N TYR A 150 -32.69 -4.98 -11.38
CA TYR A 150 -32.50 -4.46 -12.72
C TYR A 150 -33.66 -4.83 -13.66
N TYR A 151 -34.33 -5.96 -13.41
CA TYR A 151 -35.54 -6.40 -14.12
C TYR A 151 -36.84 -5.92 -13.47
N SER A 152 -36.81 -5.32 -12.29
CA SER A 152 -38.02 -4.86 -11.59
C SER A 152 -38.67 -3.61 -12.19
N ASP A 153 -37.96 -2.84 -13.03
CA ASP A 153 -38.50 -1.64 -13.70
C ASP A 153 -37.95 -1.48 -15.13
N PRO A 154 -38.61 -2.07 -16.14
CA PRO A 154 -38.19 -2.06 -17.53
C PRO A 154 -38.10 -0.65 -18.15
N GLU A 155 -38.97 0.27 -17.74
CA GLU A 155 -39.02 1.63 -18.28
C GLU A 155 -37.87 2.49 -17.76
N LYS A 156 -37.59 2.47 -16.45
CA LYS A 156 -36.41 3.15 -15.89
C LYS A 156 -35.13 2.60 -16.49
N ARG A 157 -35.07 1.30 -16.78
CA ARG A 157 -33.95 0.67 -17.50
C ARG A 157 -33.81 1.21 -18.92
N MET A 158 -34.89 1.19 -19.70
CA MET A 158 -34.87 1.67 -21.10
C MET A 158 -34.42 3.14 -21.15
N ARG A 159 -34.96 3.98 -20.27
CA ARG A 159 -34.55 5.39 -20.12
C ARG A 159 -33.07 5.54 -19.81
N ARG A 160 -32.50 4.72 -18.91
CA ARG A 160 -31.06 4.74 -18.61
C ARG A 160 -30.20 4.33 -19.81
N ILE A 161 -30.62 3.31 -20.56
CA ILE A 161 -29.90 2.85 -21.77
C ILE A 161 -29.91 3.93 -22.84
N LEU A 162 -31.07 4.53 -23.11
CA LEU A 162 -31.22 5.62 -24.06
C LEU A 162 -30.36 6.83 -23.66
N ASN A 163 -30.41 7.24 -22.39
CA ASN A 163 -29.56 8.33 -21.87
C ASN A 163 -28.07 8.00 -22.02
N ALA A 164 -27.65 6.77 -21.74
CA ALA A 164 -26.26 6.35 -21.90
C ALA A 164 -25.83 6.36 -23.37
N ARG A 165 -26.69 5.90 -24.29
CA ARG A 165 -26.46 5.95 -25.73
C ARG A 165 -26.34 7.38 -26.23
N GLN A 166 -27.25 8.27 -25.82
CA GLN A 166 -27.23 9.68 -26.17
C GLN A 166 -25.95 10.36 -25.66
N ARG A 167 -25.52 10.09 -24.42
CA ARG A 167 -24.25 10.61 -23.87
C ARG A 167 -23.03 10.12 -24.65
N ARG A 168 -23.02 8.86 -25.08
CA ARG A 168 -21.94 8.31 -25.92
C ARG A 168 -21.91 8.96 -27.30
N GLN A 169 -23.08 9.17 -27.90
CA GLN A 169 -23.17 9.85 -29.20
C GLN A 169 -22.67 11.29 -29.06
N LEU A 170 -23.16 12.04 -28.07
CA LEU A 170 -22.69 13.39 -27.77
C LEU A 170 -21.18 13.45 -27.53
N ALA A 171 -20.61 12.47 -26.85
CA ALA A 171 -19.16 12.39 -26.65
C ALA A 171 -18.39 12.15 -27.97
N LYS A 172 -18.95 11.38 -28.90
CA LYS A 172 -18.36 11.21 -30.24
C LYS A 172 -18.46 12.49 -31.05
N ASP A 173 -19.62 13.14 -31.04
CA ASP A 173 -19.87 14.38 -31.77
C ASP A 173 -19.01 15.53 -31.24
N CYS A 174 -18.75 15.56 -29.93
CA CYS A 174 -17.90 16.55 -29.30
C CYS A 174 -16.40 16.22 -29.34
N LYS A 175 -16.02 15.00 -29.74
CA LYS A 175 -14.61 14.59 -29.82
C LYS A 175 -13.73 15.54 -30.66
N PRO A 176 -14.10 15.92 -31.90
CA PRO A 176 -13.26 16.84 -32.69
C PRO A 176 -13.06 18.19 -31.98
N PHE A 177 -14.10 18.74 -31.35
CA PHE A 177 -13.98 19.99 -30.60
C PHE A 177 -13.06 19.84 -29.38
N VAL A 178 -13.12 18.70 -28.68
CA VAL A 178 -12.20 18.42 -27.56
C VAL A 178 -10.74 18.34 -28.03
N ASP A 179 -10.51 17.85 -29.24
CA ASP A 179 -9.17 17.82 -29.84
C ASP A 179 -8.74 19.25 -30.27
N ASP A 180 -9.66 20.06 -30.82
CA ASP A 180 -9.41 21.47 -31.17
C ASP A 180 -9.10 22.37 -29.96
N LEU A 181 -9.61 22.04 -28.76
CA LEU A 181 -9.26 22.75 -27.51
C LEU A 181 -7.77 22.70 -27.19
N LYS A 182 -7.03 21.72 -27.75
CA LYS A 182 -5.58 21.55 -27.55
C LYS A 182 -4.75 22.13 -28.69
N SER A 183 -5.40 22.74 -29.68
CA SER A 183 -4.70 23.35 -30.81
C SER A 183 -4.03 24.66 -30.38
N ASP A 184 -2.98 25.08 -31.07
CA ASP A 184 -2.32 26.36 -30.82
C ASP A 184 -3.09 27.55 -31.42
N ASN A 185 -4.14 27.30 -32.21
CA ASN A 185 -4.90 28.34 -32.89
C ASN A 185 -6.05 28.84 -31.98
N PRO A 186 -6.00 30.08 -31.47
CA PRO A 186 -6.97 30.56 -30.49
C PRO A 186 -8.39 30.70 -31.07
N ILE A 187 -8.55 30.88 -32.39
CA ILE A 187 -9.87 30.90 -33.05
C ILE A 187 -10.51 29.51 -33.02
N LYS A 188 -9.71 28.46 -33.26
CA LYS A 188 -10.21 27.07 -33.17
C LYS A 188 -10.58 26.70 -31.75
N ILE A 189 -9.75 27.10 -30.78
CA ILE A 189 -10.04 26.88 -29.36
C ILE A 189 -11.37 27.56 -28.98
N GLN A 190 -11.57 28.82 -29.35
CA GLN A 190 -12.82 29.55 -29.07
C GLN A 190 -14.02 28.84 -29.68
N ALA A 191 -13.96 28.50 -30.97
CA ALA A 191 -15.05 27.80 -31.66
C ALA A 191 -15.39 26.46 -30.97
N ALA A 192 -14.37 25.73 -30.52
CA ALA A 192 -14.53 24.49 -29.78
C ALA A 192 -15.20 24.69 -28.41
N ILE A 193 -14.81 25.72 -27.64
CA ILE A 193 -15.43 26.06 -26.36
C ILE A 193 -16.93 26.32 -26.56
N ILE A 194 -17.29 27.18 -27.52
CA ILE A 194 -18.68 27.52 -27.83
C ILE A 194 -19.46 26.27 -28.25
N ALA A 195 -18.88 25.47 -29.15
CA ALA A 195 -19.51 24.26 -29.64
C ALA A 195 -19.82 23.25 -28.52
N ILE A 196 -18.92 23.11 -27.54
CA ILE A 196 -19.07 22.22 -26.38
C ILE A 196 -20.12 22.76 -25.40
N ALA A 197 -20.11 24.07 -25.14
CA ALA A 197 -21.06 24.74 -24.23
C ALA A 197 -22.51 24.64 -24.74
N VAL A 198 -22.73 24.99 -26.02
CA VAL A 198 -24.07 24.91 -26.66
C VAL A 198 -24.62 23.48 -26.63
N ARG A 199 -23.74 22.49 -26.83
CA ARG A 199 -24.08 21.06 -26.78
C ARG A 199 -24.22 20.51 -25.36
N LYS A 200 -23.99 21.33 -24.33
CA LYS A 200 -24.06 20.97 -22.90
C LYS A 200 -23.18 19.76 -22.54
N TYR A 201 -22.05 19.60 -23.23
CA TYR A 201 -21.16 18.45 -23.04
C TYR A 201 -20.18 18.69 -21.88
N LYS A 202 -20.40 17.98 -20.78
CA LYS A 202 -19.61 18.14 -19.53
C LYS A 202 -18.30 17.35 -19.50
N GLY A 203 -17.99 16.57 -20.55
CA GLY A 203 -16.79 15.72 -20.57
C GLY A 203 -15.48 16.49 -20.74
N ALA A 204 -15.54 17.76 -21.16
CA ALA A 204 -14.38 18.62 -21.39
C ALA A 204 -14.14 19.65 -20.27
N ASN A 205 -14.91 19.61 -19.17
CA ASN A 205 -14.87 20.63 -18.13
C ASN A 205 -13.46 20.91 -17.59
N LYS A 206 -12.62 19.89 -17.45
CA LYS A 206 -11.25 20.05 -16.97
C LYS A 206 -10.39 20.87 -17.94
N LEU A 207 -10.49 20.58 -19.25
CA LEU A 207 -9.76 21.33 -20.27
C LEU A 207 -10.26 22.78 -20.35
N ILE A 208 -11.58 22.99 -20.26
CA ILE A 208 -12.16 24.34 -20.24
C ILE A 208 -11.69 25.11 -18.99
N MET A 209 -11.57 24.45 -17.83
CA MET A 209 -10.99 25.06 -16.63
C MET A 209 -9.57 25.54 -16.87
N ASP A 210 -8.73 24.73 -17.49
CA ASP A 210 -7.32 25.09 -17.77
C ASP A 210 -7.24 26.31 -18.72
N LEU A 211 -8.17 26.43 -19.67
CA LEU A 211 -8.24 27.54 -20.63
C LEU A 211 -8.67 28.89 -20.02
N THR A 212 -9.14 28.93 -18.77
CA THR A 212 -9.46 30.20 -18.09
C THR A 212 -8.24 31.10 -17.83
N ASN A 213 -7.04 30.53 -17.91
CA ASN A 213 -5.75 31.22 -17.81
C ASN A 213 -5.02 31.35 -19.17
N HIS A 214 -5.73 31.15 -20.28
CA HIS A 214 -5.14 31.25 -21.61
C HIS A 214 -4.58 32.67 -21.87
N PRO A 215 -3.42 32.82 -22.55
CA PRO A 215 -2.80 34.13 -22.79
C PRO A 215 -3.65 35.08 -23.64
N VAL A 216 -4.55 34.52 -24.46
CA VAL A 216 -5.47 35.29 -25.31
C VAL A 216 -6.76 35.58 -24.54
N SER A 217 -7.04 36.86 -24.28
CA SER A 217 -8.13 37.33 -23.39
C SER A 217 -9.50 36.75 -23.77
N TYR A 218 -9.91 36.85 -25.03
CA TYR A 218 -11.21 36.35 -25.48
C TYR A 218 -11.37 34.82 -25.32
N VAL A 219 -10.29 34.04 -25.42
CA VAL A 219 -10.33 32.58 -25.18
C VAL A 219 -10.59 32.29 -23.70
N ALA A 220 -9.94 33.04 -22.81
CA ALA A 220 -10.13 32.92 -21.38
C ALA A 220 -11.56 33.32 -20.95
N GLU A 221 -12.09 34.42 -21.51
CA GLU A 221 -13.46 34.88 -21.27
C GLU A 221 -14.51 33.84 -21.72
N GLU A 222 -14.32 33.25 -22.91
CA GLU A 222 -15.20 32.22 -23.45
C GLU A 222 -15.15 30.94 -22.61
N ALA A 223 -13.96 30.56 -22.13
CA ALA A 223 -13.82 29.44 -21.21
C ALA A 223 -14.61 29.69 -19.91
N ILE A 224 -14.52 30.90 -19.34
CA ILE A 224 -15.27 31.30 -18.14
C ILE A 224 -16.78 31.27 -18.40
N TRP A 225 -17.23 31.82 -19.53
CA TRP A 225 -18.64 31.76 -19.95
C TRP A 225 -19.15 30.33 -20.07
N ALA A 226 -18.37 29.44 -20.70
CA ALA A 226 -18.72 28.03 -20.89
C ALA A 226 -18.85 27.27 -19.56
N LEU A 227 -18.01 27.58 -18.56
CA LEU A 227 -18.15 27.01 -17.21
C LEU A 227 -19.48 27.40 -16.56
N GLY A 228 -19.92 28.64 -16.80
CA GLY A 228 -21.24 29.16 -16.44
C GLY A 228 -22.38 28.35 -17.04
N GLU A 229 -22.37 28.21 -18.38
CA GLU A 229 -23.40 27.47 -19.13
C GLU A 229 -23.46 25.98 -18.76
N LEU A 230 -22.31 25.35 -18.56
CA LEU A 230 -22.20 23.94 -18.21
C LEU A 230 -22.50 23.66 -16.72
N ARG A 231 -22.62 24.72 -15.90
CA ARG A 231 -22.80 24.68 -14.44
C ARG A 231 -21.76 23.79 -13.77
N VAL A 232 -20.49 24.13 -13.96
CA VAL A 232 -19.37 23.38 -13.41
C VAL A 232 -19.13 23.80 -11.97
N PHE A 233 -19.83 23.20 -11.00
CA PHE A 233 -19.71 23.59 -9.58
C PHE A 233 -18.26 23.62 -9.05
N ASN A 234 -17.42 22.70 -9.52
CA ASN A 234 -16.02 22.62 -9.12
C ASN A 234 -15.18 23.82 -9.58
N SER A 235 -15.68 24.67 -10.49
CA SER A 235 -14.97 25.88 -10.94
C SER A 235 -15.08 27.03 -9.95
N VAL A 236 -16.08 27.02 -9.06
CA VAL A 236 -16.44 28.16 -8.20
C VAL A 236 -15.29 28.64 -7.32
N PRO A 237 -14.52 27.78 -6.63
CA PRO A 237 -13.37 28.24 -5.84
C PRO A 237 -12.30 28.93 -6.70
N THR A 238 -12.10 28.45 -7.93
CA THR A 238 -11.11 29.01 -8.86
C THR A 238 -11.57 30.38 -9.36
N LEU A 239 -12.84 30.50 -9.76
CA LEU A 239 -13.44 31.75 -10.21
C LEU A 239 -13.44 32.83 -9.11
N ILE A 240 -13.75 32.45 -7.86
CA ILE A 240 -13.65 33.37 -6.71
C ILE A 240 -12.20 33.81 -6.48
N SER A 241 -11.24 32.89 -6.63
CA SER A 241 -9.82 33.21 -6.48
C SER A 241 -9.34 34.21 -7.55
N PHE A 242 -9.88 34.14 -8.77
CA PHE A 242 -9.58 35.12 -9.81
C PHE A 242 -10.15 36.50 -9.48
N LEU A 243 -11.40 36.59 -8.99
CA LEU A 243 -11.96 37.86 -8.54
C LEU A 243 -11.12 38.49 -7.43
N ASN A 244 -10.68 37.71 -6.44
CA ASN A 244 -9.91 38.26 -5.32
C ASN A 244 -8.49 38.73 -5.69
N ARG A 245 -7.97 38.32 -6.85
CA ARG A 245 -6.67 38.76 -7.39
C ARG A 245 -6.82 39.85 -8.46
N ALA A 246 -8.02 40.39 -8.62
CA ALA A 246 -8.42 41.18 -9.79
C ALA A 246 -7.97 42.65 -9.79
N GLU A 247 -7.08 43.08 -8.90
CA GLU A 247 -6.52 44.45 -8.91
C GLU A 247 -5.86 44.81 -10.27
N SER A 248 -5.61 43.83 -11.14
CA SER A 248 -5.02 43.99 -12.49
C SER A 248 -5.82 43.39 -13.65
N PHE A 249 -7.05 42.91 -13.45
CA PHE A 249 -7.84 42.32 -14.55
C PHE A 249 -8.69 43.35 -15.30
N GLU A 250 -8.81 43.17 -16.60
CA GLU A 250 -9.74 43.92 -17.45
C GLU A 250 -11.20 43.70 -16.99
N LEU A 251 -12.02 44.75 -17.05
CA LEU A 251 -13.44 44.74 -16.66
C LEU A 251 -14.23 43.61 -17.36
N GLY A 252 -13.89 43.30 -18.61
CA GLY A 252 -14.50 42.19 -19.39
C GLY A 252 -14.37 40.84 -18.69
N LYS A 253 -13.16 40.51 -18.20
CA LYS A 253 -12.90 39.26 -17.49
C LYS A 253 -13.63 39.20 -16.14
N ILE A 254 -13.68 40.30 -15.40
CA ILE A 254 -14.42 40.39 -14.13
C ILE A 254 -15.93 40.14 -14.37
N SER A 255 -16.50 40.80 -15.38
CA SER A 255 -17.90 40.63 -15.78
C SER A 255 -18.22 39.19 -16.20
N ALA A 256 -17.34 38.56 -16.98
CA ALA A 256 -17.47 37.17 -17.39
C ALA A 256 -17.48 36.23 -16.17
N ILE A 257 -16.58 36.44 -15.20
CA ILE A 257 -16.52 35.63 -13.98
C ILE A 257 -17.79 35.78 -13.14
N MET A 258 -18.25 37.01 -12.92
CA MET A 258 -19.48 37.26 -12.16
C MET A 258 -20.70 36.61 -12.84
N THR A 259 -20.82 36.78 -14.15
CA THR A 259 -21.89 36.15 -14.95
C THR A 259 -21.84 34.63 -14.85
N ALA A 260 -20.64 34.03 -14.94
CA ALA A 260 -20.47 32.59 -14.81
C ALA A 260 -20.85 32.08 -13.42
N LEU A 261 -20.44 32.77 -12.35
CA LEU A 261 -20.83 32.45 -10.96
C LEU A 261 -22.34 32.52 -10.78
N GLY A 262 -23.00 33.55 -11.34
CA GLY A 262 -24.45 33.69 -11.36
C GLY A 262 -25.15 32.51 -12.06
N LYS A 263 -24.66 32.11 -13.23
CA LYS A 263 -25.22 30.98 -14.01
C LYS A 263 -24.99 29.61 -13.36
N ILE A 264 -23.86 29.41 -12.67
CA ILE A 264 -23.57 28.19 -11.89
C ILE A 264 -24.52 28.10 -10.70
N ALA A 265 -24.81 29.25 -10.06
CA ALA A 265 -25.71 29.37 -8.92
C ALA A 265 -25.29 28.52 -7.69
N ASN A 266 -23.98 28.46 -7.42
CA ASN A 266 -23.46 27.82 -6.22
C ASN A 266 -23.60 28.76 -5.00
N PRO A 267 -24.17 28.33 -3.86
CA PRO A 267 -24.19 29.09 -2.61
C PRO A 267 -22.85 29.70 -2.21
N ASP A 268 -21.74 29.01 -2.44
CA ASP A 268 -20.40 29.47 -2.05
C ASP A 268 -20.00 30.80 -2.72
N ALA A 269 -20.61 31.13 -3.87
CA ALA A 269 -20.35 32.36 -4.59
C ALA A 269 -21.12 33.57 -4.04
N ILE A 270 -22.21 33.37 -3.26
CA ILE A 270 -23.13 34.44 -2.84
C ILE A 270 -22.40 35.51 -2.02
N MET A 271 -21.63 35.10 -1.01
CA MET A 271 -20.89 36.03 -0.15
C MET A 271 -19.89 36.88 -0.95
N THR A 272 -19.23 36.26 -1.94
CA THR A 272 -18.30 36.97 -2.82
C THR A 272 -19.05 37.99 -3.68
N LEU A 273 -20.14 37.58 -4.33
CA LEU A 273 -20.94 38.47 -5.17
C LEU A 273 -21.56 39.64 -4.36
N LEU A 274 -21.99 39.41 -3.12
CA LEU A 274 -22.48 40.46 -2.23
C LEU A 274 -21.40 41.51 -1.92
N LYS A 275 -20.16 41.08 -1.64
CA LYS A 275 -19.03 42.00 -1.46
C LYS A 275 -18.84 42.91 -2.68
N TYR A 276 -18.93 42.35 -3.89
CA TYR A 276 -18.79 43.14 -5.12
C TYR A 276 -20.04 43.98 -5.46
N SER A 277 -21.18 43.73 -4.83
CA SER A 277 -22.42 44.51 -5.03
C SER A 277 -22.40 45.93 -4.40
N SER A 278 -21.36 46.24 -3.63
CA SER A 278 -21.00 47.60 -3.18
C SER A 278 -19.61 48.02 -3.64
N HIS A 279 -19.12 47.44 -4.75
CA HIS A 279 -17.86 47.89 -5.34
C HIS A 279 -17.95 49.36 -5.78
N SER A 280 -16.83 50.09 -5.72
CA SER A 280 -16.74 51.51 -6.09
C SER A 280 -17.10 51.71 -7.58
N ASP A 281 -16.53 50.87 -8.44
CA ASP A 281 -16.82 50.82 -9.87
C ASP A 281 -18.30 50.45 -10.15
N PRO A 282 -19.08 51.33 -10.82
CA PRO A 282 -20.47 51.07 -11.21
C PRO A 282 -20.68 49.82 -12.05
N GLU A 283 -19.79 49.52 -13.00
CA GLU A 283 -19.95 48.39 -13.90
C GLU A 283 -19.79 47.06 -13.15
N ILE A 284 -18.79 46.99 -12.28
CA ILE A 284 -18.55 45.82 -11.42
C ILE A 284 -19.73 45.60 -10.47
N ARG A 285 -20.24 46.70 -9.88
CA ARG A 285 -21.40 46.67 -9.01
C ARG A 285 -22.65 46.13 -9.70
N ASP A 286 -22.93 46.59 -10.92
CA ASP A 286 -24.08 46.14 -11.70
C ASP A 286 -23.93 44.68 -12.17
N CYS A 287 -22.72 44.26 -12.52
CA CYS A 287 -22.43 42.86 -12.85
C CYS A 287 -22.69 41.94 -11.66
N ALA A 288 -22.25 42.34 -10.45
CA ALA A 288 -22.45 41.57 -9.24
C ALA A 288 -23.94 41.44 -8.88
N ARG A 289 -24.72 42.51 -9.02
CA ARG A 289 -26.18 42.49 -8.81
C ARG A 289 -26.90 41.58 -9.80
N LYS A 290 -26.57 41.69 -11.10
CA LYS A 290 -27.11 40.80 -12.14
C LYS A 290 -26.77 39.34 -11.85
N ALA A 291 -25.55 39.05 -11.42
CA ALA A 291 -25.13 37.70 -11.04
C ALA A 291 -25.94 37.16 -9.86
N LEU A 292 -26.20 37.97 -8.83
CA LEU A 292 -27.04 37.58 -7.69
C LEU A 292 -28.48 37.27 -8.12
N THR A 293 -29.09 38.11 -8.97
CA THR A 293 -30.42 37.84 -9.55
C THR A 293 -30.44 36.51 -10.32
N LEU A 294 -29.40 36.23 -11.11
CA LEU A 294 -29.28 34.94 -11.81
C LEU A 294 -29.19 33.76 -10.84
N VAL A 295 -28.51 33.89 -9.70
CA VAL A 295 -28.46 32.84 -8.66
C VAL A 295 -29.87 32.58 -8.11
N GLU A 296 -30.62 33.64 -7.81
CA GLU A 296 -31.99 33.56 -7.28
C GLU A 296 -32.95 32.90 -8.26
N GLU A 297 -32.96 33.33 -9.52
CA GLU A 297 -33.77 32.74 -10.60
C GLU A 297 -33.46 31.26 -10.80
N ARG A 298 -32.17 30.88 -10.73
CA ARG A 298 -31.69 29.53 -11.06
C ARG A 298 -31.83 28.53 -9.91
N ARG A 299 -31.83 28.99 -8.65
CA ARG A 299 -32.08 28.14 -7.48
C ARG A 299 -33.58 28.00 -7.16
N GLY A 300 -34.42 28.86 -7.74
CA GLY A 300 -35.81 29.05 -7.31
C GLY A 300 -35.82 29.84 -6.01
N LYS A 301 -36.71 30.85 -5.90
CA LYS A 301 -36.81 31.85 -4.81
C LYS A 301 -36.06 31.39 -3.56
N ILE A 302 -34.86 31.91 -3.38
CA ILE A 302 -34.20 31.72 -2.09
C ILE A 302 -35.08 32.52 -1.12
N ASN A 303 -35.69 31.87 -0.14
CA ASN A 303 -36.09 32.56 1.08
C ASN A 303 -34.80 32.96 1.81
N ILE A 304 -34.03 33.88 1.22
CA ILE A 304 -33.32 34.88 1.98
C ILE A 304 -34.40 35.93 2.11
N SER A 305 -35.02 36.00 3.28
CA SER A 305 -35.98 37.07 3.54
C SER A 305 -35.28 38.38 3.19
N ILE A 306 -35.99 39.37 2.64
CA ILE A 306 -35.42 40.72 2.43
C ILE A 306 -34.76 41.22 3.73
N SER A 307 -35.25 40.76 4.90
CA SER A 307 -34.63 40.98 6.21
C SER A 307 -33.24 40.35 6.39
N ASP A 308 -32.98 39.14 5.87
CA ASP A 308 -31.65 38.51 5.94
C ASP A 308 -30.65 39.26 5.04
N PHE A 309 -31.13 39.88 3.96
CA PHE A 309 -30.34 40.70 3.05
C PHE A 309 -29.97 42.05 3.69
N GLU A 310 -30.89 42.65 4.45
CA GLU A 310 -30.66 43.86 5.24
C GLU A 310 -29.82 43.59 6.49
N ASP A 311 -29.99 42.45 7.15
CA ASP A 311 -29.14 42.01 8.26
C ASP A 311 -27.71 41.73 7.80
N LEU A 312 -27.51 41.10 6.63
CA LEU A 312 -26.17 40.89 6.06
C LEU A 312 -25.51 42.22 5.64
N LYS A 313 -26.27 43.16 5.07
CA LYS A 313 -25.77 44.53 4.80
C LYS A 313 -25.34 45.25 6.07
N ASN A 314 -26.20 45.22 7.10
CA ASN A 314 -25.94 45.88 8.38
C ASN A 314 -24.77 45.25 9.15
N ARG A 315 -24.65 43.92 9.14
CA ARG A 315 -23.63 43.18 9.90
C ARG A 315 -22.22 43.33 9.32
N PHE A 316 -22.10 43.61 8.02
CA PHE A 316 -20.82 43.77 7.33
C PHE A 316 -20.51 45.21 6.88
N LYS A 317 -21.37 46.19 7.21
CA LYS A 317 -21.23 47.61 6.80
C LYS A 317 -20.95 47.78 5.31
N ILE A 318 -21.71 47.08 4.47
CA ILE A 318 -21.61 47.09 3.00
C ILE A 318 -22.62 48.05 2.39
#